data_AF-A0A3S2VEI6-F1
#
_entry.id   AF-A0A3S2VEI6-F1
#
_cell.length_a   1.000
_cell.length_b   1.000
_cell.length_c   1.000
_cell.angle_alpha   90.00
_cell.angle_beta   90.00
_cell.angle_gamma   90.00
#
_symmetry.space_group_name_H-M   'P 1'
#
loop_
_entity.id
_entity.type
_entity.pdbx_description
1 polymer ?
#
loop_
_entity_poly.entity_id
_entity_poly.type
_entity_poly.pdbx_seq_one_letter_code
_entity_poly.pdbx_strand_id
1 'polypeptide(L)'
;MTSPERLGLCPSPGRIQRAADFERLLGQPSRARSPLFAVHHLSSVPSRPVPPRHSLPTGLSTDSVPSSVSVVDEPAQPPAASDVSGHWLGLVVPKRLAKRAVTRNLVKRLVRATLLEQLRAGAPLPAGLWAVRLRAPIDKKQFVSAKSDALRLHLRDDLATLWRRAANPKPPKPRPPKDTQVTP
;
A
#
# COMPACT_ATOMS: atom_id res chain seq x y z
N MET A 1 24.60 -4.00 -33.19
CA MET A 1 24.19 -3.19 -32.02
C MET A 1 22.90 -3.78 -31.50
N THR A 2 23.02 -4.89 -30.77
CA THR A 2 21.88 -5.72 -30.36
C THR A 2 22.00 -5.87 -28.85
N SER A 3 21.09 -5.26 -28.11
CA SER A 3 20.90 -5.58 -26.69
C SER A 3 19.41 -5.52 -26.40
N PRO A 4 18.89 -6.53 -25.67
CA PRO A 4 17.57 -7.07 -25.91
C PRO A 4 16.55 -6.41 -25.00
N GLU A 5 15.28 -6.49 -25.45
CA GLU A 5 14.09 -6.56 -24.60
C GLU A 5 14.39 -6.71 -23.11
N ARG A 6 14.22 -5.62 -22.35
CA ARG A 6 13.81 -5.79 -20.96
C ARG A 6 12.40 -6.34 -21.00
N LEU A 7 12.32 -7.68 -21.08
CA LEU A 7 11.13 -8.46 -20.78
C LEU A 7 10.46 -7.82 -19.58
N GLY A 8 9.38 -7.09 -19.89
CA GLY A 8 8.67 -6.24 -18.97
C GLY A 8 8.03 -7.11 -17.91
N LEU A 9 8.77 -7.37 -16.82
CA LEU A 9 8.19 -7.82 -15.57
C LEU A 9 7.22 -6.71 -15.16
N CYS A 10 5.95 -6.88 -15.56
CA CYS A 10 4.89 -5.96 -15.23
C CYS A 10 4.93 -5.76 -13.70
N PRO A 11 5.22 -4.55 -13.21
CA PRO A 11 5.38 -4.31 -11.77
C PRO A 11 4.04 -4.58 -11.09
N SER A 12 3.92 -5.78 -10.53
CA SER A 12 2.74 -6.19 -9.77
C SER A 12 3.03 -5.90 -8.31
N PRO A 13 2.25 -5.02 -7.65
CA PRO A 13 2.51 -4.68 -6.28
C PRO A 13 2.24 -5.89 -5.38
N GLY A 14 3.19 -6.19 -4.48
CA GLY A 14 3.00 -7.17 -3.43
C GLY A 14 1.91 -6.75 -2.43
N ARG A 15 1.48 -7.67 -1.57
CA ARG A 15 0.47 -7.39 -0.53
C ARG A 15 1.10 -7.29 0.84
N ILE A 16 0.74 -6.26 1.60
CA ILE A 16 1.05 -6.16 3.03
C ILE A 16 0.10 -7.08 3.82
N GLN A 17 0.63 -8.02 4.59
CA GLN A 17 -0.15 -9.01 5.34
C GLN A 17 -0.01 -8.86 6.86
N ARG A 18 1.11 -8.31 7.35
CA ARG A 18 1.42 -8.22 8.79
C ARG A 18 0.83 -6.98 9.42
N ALA A 19 0.23 -7.13 10.60
CA ALA A 19 -0.24 -5.99 11.40
C ALA A 19 0.91 -5.01 11.73
N ALA A 20 2.11 -5.52 12.08
CA ALA A 20 3.28 -4.68 12.36
C ALA A 20 3.69 -3.79 11.17
N ASP A 21 3.56 -4.26 9.93
CA ASP A 21 3.82 -3.43 8.75
C ASP A 21 2.77 -2.33 8.61
N PHE A 22 1.50 -2.63 8.89
CA PHE A 22 0.43 -1.64 8.91
C PHE A 22 0.61 -0.61 10.01
N GLU A 23 0.99 -1.01 11.23
CA GLU A 23 1.24 -0.12 12.35
C GLU A 23 2.39 0.86 12.05
N ARG A 24 3.52 0.33 11.58
CA ARG A 24 4.68 1.14 11.17
C ARG A 24 4.30 2.16 10.10
N LEU A 25 3.50 1.74 9.12
CA LEU A 25 3.07 2.55 7.98
C LEU A 25 2.00 3.59 8.35
N LEU A 26 1.06 3.25 9.23
CA LEU A 26 0.03 4.17 9.73
C LEU A 26 0.56 5.14 10.77
N GLY A 27 1.67 4.80 11.46
CA GLY A 27 2.41 5.71 12.33
C GLY A 27 3.12 6.83 11.56
N GLN A 28 3.37 6.66 10.26
CA GLN A 28 3.96 7.71 9.42
C GLN A 28 2.95 8.80 9.04
N PRO A 29 3.39 10.05 8.82
CA PRO A 29 2.55 11.08 8.27
C PRO A 29 2.00 10.65 6.91
N SER A 30 0.75 11.00 6.65
CA SER A 30 0.14 10.74 5.33
C SER A 30 0.91 11.51 4.25
N ARG A 31 1.46 10.79 3.27
CA ARG A 31 2.16 11.38 2.12
C ARG A 31 1.24 12.24 1.24
N ALA A 32 0.00 11.80 1.05
CA ALA A 32 -1.02 12.60 0.36
C ALA A 32 -2.43 12.36 0.91
N ARG A 33 -3.32 13.31 0.64
CA ARG A 33 -4.72 13.30 1.07
C ARG A 33 -5.62 13.75 -0.07
N SER A 34 -6.77 13.11 -0.14
CA SER A 34 -7.92 13.42 -1.00
C SER A 34 -9.17 13.54 -0.10
N PRO A 35 -10.32 14.02 -0.61
CA PRO A 35 -11.56 14.09 0.15
C PRO A 35 -11.96 12.75 0.77
N LEU A 36 -11.93 11.66 -0.01
CA LEU A 36 -12.31 10.33 0.49
C LEU A 36 -11.14 9.52 1.07
N PHE A 37 -9.92 9.75 0.59
CA PHE A 37 -8.77 8.87 0.85
C PHE A 37 -7.57 9.59 1.45
N ALA A 38 -6.74 8.87 2.20
CA ALA A 38 -5.36 9.27 2.43
C ALA A 38 -4.41 8.11 2.16
N VAL A 39 -3.21 8.46 1.73
CA VAL A 39 -2.15 7.49 1.47
C VAL A 39 -0.97 7.75 2.38
N HIS A 40 -0.42 6.67 2.90
CA HIS A 40 0.79 6.62 3.71
C HIS A 40 1.85 5.87 2.92
N HIS A 41 3.09 6.32 3.03
CA HIS A 41 4.21 5.74 2.32
C HIS A 41 5.37 5.56 3.29
N LEU A 42 6.03 4.41 3.20
CA LEU A 42 7.25 4.11 3.92
C LEU A 42 8.20 3.39 2.97
N SER A 43 9.39 3.93 2.75
CA SER A 43 10.46 3.30 1.95
C SER A 43 11.03 2.10 2.71
N SER A 44 10.29 0.99 2.74
CA SER A 44 10.66 -0.24 3.45
C SER A 44 10.09 -1.47 2.76
N VAL A 45 10.68 -2.62 3.05
CA VAL A 45 10.23 -3.95 2.59
C VAL A 45 9.32 -4.54 3.67
N PRO A 46 8.23 -5.25 3.34
CA PRO A 46 7.39 -5.91 4.33
C PRO A 46 8.22 -6.93 5.10
N SER A 47 7.92 -7.08 6.38
CA SER A 47 8.61 -8.04 7.22
C SER A 47 8.39 -9.46 6.66
N ARG A 48 9.47 -10.15 6.27
CA ARG A 48 9.40 -11.57 5.86
C ARG A 48 8.99 -12.43 7.06
N PRO A 49 8.29 -13.56 6.87
CA PRO A 49 8.21 -14.60 7.88
C PRO A 49 9.61 -15.11 8.15
N VAL A 50 10.20 -14.65 9.25
CA VAL A 50 11.17 -15.45 9.96
C VAL A 50 10.32 -16.55 10.61
N PRO A 51 10.41 -17.82 10.19
CA PRO A 51 9.78 -18.88 10.97
C PRO A 51 10.32 -18.76 12.39
N PRO A 52 9.50 -18.97 13.43
CA PRO A 52 10.02 -19.00 14.80
C PRO A 52 11.19 -19.98 14.79
N ARG A 53 12.41 -19.49 15.04
CA ARG A 53 13.52 -20.37 15.36
C ARG A 53 13.09 -21.04 16.65
N HIS A 54 12.59 -22.26 16.53
CA HIS A 54 12.48 -23.15 17.66
C HIS A 54 13.91 -23.27 18.19
N SER A 55 14.21 -22.52 19.25
CA SER A 55 15.36 -22.77 20.10
C SER A 55 15.11 -24.16 20.68
N LEU A 56 15.75 -25.17 20.09
CA LEU A 56 15.74 -26.51 20.65
C LEU A 56 16.64 -26.51 21.90
N PRO A 57 16.14 -26.88 23.08
CA PRO A 57 17.01 -27.48 24.07
C PRO A 57 17.41 -28.87 23.56
N THR A 58 18.71 -29.11 23.55
CA THR A 58 19.44 -30.38 23.68
C THR A 58 18.64 -31.68 23.54
N GLY A 59 18.99 -32.53 22.56
CA GLY A 59 18.70 -33.98 22.64
C GLY A 59 18.55 -34.75 21.31
N LEU A 60 19.65 -35.35 20.86
CA LEU A 60 19.86 -36.65 20.19
C LEU A 60 18.83 -37.27 19.19
N SER A 61 19.41 -37.65 18.04
CA SER A 61 19.24 -38.89 17.25
C SER A 61 18.09 -39.11 16.25
N THR A 62 18.50 -39.15 14.97
CA THR A 62 18.23 -40.13 13.88
C THR A 62 16.82 -40.70 13.69
N ASP A 63 16.08 -40.30 12.65
CA ASP A 63 16.08 -40.89 11.30
C ASP A 63 14.95 -40.25 10.46
N SER A 64 15.20 -40.14 9.15
CA SER A 64 14.21 -40.20 8.07
C SER A 64 13.22 -39.06 7.74
N VAL A 65 13.45 -38.55 6.51
CA VAL A 65 12.54 -38.01 5.47
C VAL A 65 11.99 -36.57 5.61
N PRO A 66 12.56 -35.59 4.88
CA PRO A 66 11.80 -34.44 4.42
C PRO A 66 11.22 -34.72 3.02
N SER A 67 9.93 -35.04 2.99
CA SER A 67 9.15 -35.04 1.76
C SER A 67 8.72 -33.62 1.43
N SER A 68 9.11 -33.17 0.23
CA SER A 68 8.52 -32.11 -0.59
C SER A 68 8.31 -30.72 0.02
N VAL A 69 9.30 -29.85 -0.16
CA VAL A 69 9.01 -28.45 -0.51
C VAL A 69 10.00 -28.02 -1.59
N SER A 70 9.53 -27.95 -2.84
CA SER A 70 10.25 -27.23 -3.89
C SER A 70 10.22 -25.74 -3.55
N VAL A 71 11.22 -25.27 -2.81
CA VAL A 71 11.63 -23.88 -2.83
C VAL A 71 12.98 -23.87 -3.52
N VAL A 72 12.98 -23.32 -4.72
CA VAL A 72 14.16 -23.11 -5.53
C VAL A 72 15.13 -22.26 -4.71
N ASP A 73 16.20 -22.89 -4.27
CA ASP A 73 17.37 -22.25 -3.68
C ASP A 73 18.20 -21.65 -4.82
N GLU A 74 18.51 -20.36 -4.74
CA GLU A 74 19.76 -19.85 -5.32
C GLU A 74 20.37 -18.88 -4.28
N PRO A 75 21.66 -19.03 -3.90
CA PRO A 75 22.15 -18.61 -2.60
C PRO A 75 22.81 -17.22 -2.60
N ALA A 76 22.73 -16.59 -1.43
CA ALA A 76 23.72 -15.69 -0.84
C ALA A 76 24.35 -14.58 -1.72
N GLN A 77 23.76 -13.39 -1.67
CA GLN A 77 24.53 -12.15 -1.70
C GLN A 77 24.22 -11.37 -0.41
N PRO A 78 25.24 -10.84 0.31
CA PRO A 78 25.00 -10.03 1.52
C PRO A 78 24.06 -8.88 1.15
N PRO A 79 23.12 -8.45 2.03
CA PRO A 79 22.28 -7.30 1.73
C PRO A 79 23.11 -6.01 1.80
N ALA A 80 23.95 -5.81 0.79
CA ALA A 80 24.42 -4.50 0.39
C ALA A 80 23.16 -3.68 0.10
N ALA A 81 22.96 -2.63 0.89
CA ALA A 81 21.92 -1.61 0.78
C ALA A 81 20.56 -2.14 0.29
N SER A 82 19.61 -2.33 1.22
CA SER A 82 18.25 -2.79 0.93
C SER A 82 17.57 -1.96 -0.16
N ASP A 83 17.78 -2.32 -1.42
CA ASP A 83 17.08 -1.77 -2.57
C ASP A 83 15.64 -2.24 -2.44
N VAL A 84 14.80 -1.34 -1.92
CA VAL A 84 13.35 -1.43 -2.02
C VAL A 84 13.04 -1.39 -3.52
N SER A 85 13.09 -2.53 -4.20
CA SER A 85 12.83 -2.65 -5.64
C SER A 85 11.37 -3.01 -5.95
N GLY A 86 10.51 -3.04 -4.93
CA GLY A 86 9.11 -3.45 -5.05
C GLY A 86 8.12 -2.47 -4.39
N HIS A 87 6.87 -2.55 -4.83
CA HIS A 87 5.75 -1.78 -4.27
C HIS A 87 4.84 -2.74 -3.52
N TRP A 88 4.49 -2.45 -2.26
CA TRP A 88 3.53 -3.26 -1.51
C TRP A 88 2.31 -2.46 -1.11
N LEU A 89 1.11 -2.97 -1.39
CA LEU A 89 -0.14 -2.28 -1.10
C LEU A 89 -0.87 -2.89 0.11
N GLY A 90 -1.10 -2.04 1.12
CA GLY A 90 -2.07 -2.21 2.19
C GLY A 90 -3.30 -1.33 1.95
N LEU A 91 -4.47 -1.81 2.33
CA LEU A 91 -5.70 -1.05 2.16
C LEU A 91 -6.60 -1.19 3.39
N VAL A 92 -6.99 -0.05 3.95
CA VAL A 92 -7.81 0.07 5.15
C VAL A 92 -9.13 0.72 4.79
N VAL A 93 -10.21 -0.07 4.78
CA VAL A 93 -11.57 0.42 4.50
C VAL A 93 -12.45 0.14 5.72
N PRO A 94 -12.61 1.12 6.65
CA PRO A 94 -13.42 0.94 7.84
C PRO A 94 -14.88 0.65 7.51
N LYS A 95 -15.49 -0.31 8.22
CA LYS A 95 -16.93 -0.65 8.06
C LYS A 95 -17.86 0.53 8.37
N ARG A 96 -17.43 1.45 9.26
CA ARG A 96 -18.17 2.65 9.64
C ARG A 96 -18.36 3.63 8.46
N LEU A 97 -17.34 3.78 7.62
CA LEU A 97 -17.32 4.74 6.51
C LEU A 97 -17.95 4.20 5.22
N ALA A 98 -17.92 2.88 5.02
CA ALA A 98 -18.56 2.21 3.88
C ALA A 98 -19.43 1.05 4.38
N LYS A 99 -20.68 1.36 4.77
CA LYS A 99 -21.61 0.39 5.39
C LYS A 99 -21.90 -0.82 4.49
N ARG A 100 -22.05 -0.60 3.18
CA ARG A 100 -22.36 -1.68 2.20
C ARG A 100 -21.09 -2.46 1.83
N ALA A 101 -21.18 -3.80 1.87
CA ALA A 101 -20.06 -4.68 1.48
C ALA A 101 -19.63 -4.48 0.02
N VAL A 102 -20.59 -4.27 -0.89
CA VAL A 102 -20.33 -4.04 -2.32
C VAL A 102 -19.47 -2.80 -2.53
N THR A 103 -19.77 -1.70 -1.84
CA THR A 103 -18.97 -0.46 -1.90
C THR A 103 -17.56 -0.67 -1.37
N ARG A 104 -17.40 -1.39 -0.24
CA ARG A 104 -16.07 -1.74 0.27
C ARG A 104 -15.28 -2.56 -0.74
N ASN A 105 -15.90 -3.55 -1.38
CA ASN A 105 -15.25 -4.37 -2.40
C ASN A 105 -14.91 -3.56 -3.66
N LEU A 106 -15.78 -2.64 -4.06
CA LEU A 106 -15.53 -1.71 -5.17
C LEU A 106 -14.30 -0.85 -4.90
N VAL A 107 -14.25 -0.19 -3.74
CA VAL A 107 -13.09 0.61 -3.31
C VAL A 107 -11.80 -0.24 -3.34
N LYS A 108 -11.84 -1.46 -2.78
CA LYS A 108 -10.67 -2.36 -2.80
C LYS A 108 -10.21 -2.71 -4.21
N ARG A 109 -11.13 -2.93 -5.14
CA ARG A 109 -10.81 -3.23 -6.54
C ARG A 109 -10.24 -2.00 -7.25
N LEU A 110 -10.87 -0.83 -7.07
CA LEU A 110 -10.44 0.42 -7.71
C LEU A 110 -9.06 0.88 -7.26
N VAL A 111 -8.75 0.82 -5.97
CA VAL A 111 -7.41 1.20 -5.48
C VAL A 111 -6.33 0.29 -6.08
N ARG A 112 -6.57 -1.03 -6.14
CA ARG A 112 -5.62 -1.97 -6.75
C ARG A 112 -5.46 -1.74 -8.25
N ALA A 113 -6.57 -1.55 -8.96
CA ALA A 113 -6.57 -1.30 -10.40
C ALA A 113 -5.84 0.00 -10.74
N THR A 114 -6.18 1.10 -10.06
CA THR A 114 -5.53 2.41 -10.29
C THR A 114 -4.05 2.39 -9.94
N LEU A 115 -3.63 1.72 -8.85
CA LEU A 115 -2.20 1.56 -8.56
C LEU A 115 -1.48 0.79 -9.67
N LEU A 116 -2.06 -0.32 -10.15
CA LEU A 116 -1.48 -1.10 -11.23
C LEU A 116 -1.38 -0.29 -12.52
N GLU A 117 -2.40 0.52 -12.84
CA GLU A 117 -2.38 1.47 -13.96
C GLU A 117 -1.22 2.47 -13.80
N GLN A 118 -1.01 3.05 -12.61
CA GLN A 118 0.10 3.98 -12.35
C GLN A 118 1.48 3.32 -12.51
N LEU A 119 1.65 2.11 -12.00
CA LEU A 119 2.91 1.36 -12.10
C LEU A 119 3.21 0.97 -13.56
N ARG A 120 2.19 0.58 -14.33
CA ARG A 120 2.31 0.30 -15.76
C ARG A 120 2.60 1.55 -16.59
N ALA A 121 2.03 2.69 -16.19
CA ALA A 121 2.29 3.97 -16.84
C ALA A 121 3.68 4.54 -16.53
N GLY A 122 4.50 3.85 -15.72
CA GLY A 122 5.83 4.33 -15.34
C GLY A 122 5.81 5.58 -14.46
N ALA A 123 4.71 5.81 -13.74
CA ALA A 123 4.62 6.96 -12.84
C ALA A 123 5.72 6.88 -11.76
N PRO A 124 6.34 8.01 -11.37
CA PRO A 124 7.48 8.05 -10.45
C PRO A 124 7.02 7.83 -9.00
N LEU A 125 6.38 6.70 -8.71
CA LEU A 125 6.00 6.28 -7.38
C LEU A 125 7.20 5.59 -6.73
N PRO A 126 7.70 6.11 -5.60
CA PRO A 126 8.77 5.44 -4.89
C PRO A 126 8.37 4.02 -4.48
N ALA A 127 9.33 3.12 -4.59
CA ALA A 127 9.19 1.77 -4.13
C ALA A 127 9.17 1.73 -2.59
N GLY A 128 8.47 0.75 -2.04
CA GLY A 128 8.20 0.64 -0.61
C GLY A 128 6.75 0.25 -0.28
N LEU A 129 6.38 0.44 0.99
CA LEU A 129 5.07 0.15 1.53
C LEU A 129 4.12 1.33 1.29
N TRP A 130 2.96 1.03 0.72
CA TRP A 130 1.88 1.96 0.44
C TRP A 130 0.62 1.53 1.20
N ALA A 131 0.07 2.38 2.06
CA ALA A 131 -1.24 2.14 2.67
C ALA A 131 -2.24 3.21 2.28
N VAL A 132 -3.34 2.79 1.69
CA VAL A 132 -4.48 3.67 1.45
C VAL A 132 -5.50 3.45 2.55
N ARG A 133 -5.97 4.54 3.17
CA ARG A 133 -7.08 4.52 4.13
C ARG A 133 -8.24 5.32 3.60
N LEU A 134 -9.44 4.78 3.74
CA LEU A 134 -10.68 5.55 3.57
C LEU A 134 -10.87 6.43 4.81
N ARG A 135 -11.09 7.72 4.63
CA ARG A 135 -11.22 8.71 5.72
C ARG A 135 -12.61 9.33 5.84
N ALA A 136 -13.31 9.50 4.73
CA ALA A 136 -14.65 10.06 4.71
C ALA A 136 -15.70 8.99 4.39
N PRO A 137 -16.93 9.15 4.91
CA PRO A 137 -18.02 8.22 4.64
C PRO A 137 -18.51 8.39 3.20
N ILE A 138 -18.87 7.27 2.57
CA ILE A 138 -19.52 7.30 1.25
C ILE A 138 -21.02 7.50 1.50
N ASP A 139 -21.54 8.66 1.12
CA ASP A 139 -22.93 9.01 1.39
C ASP A 139 -23.89 8.16 0.56
N LYS A 140 -24.71 7.38 1.27
CA LYS A 140 -25.76 6.53 0.69
C LYS A 140 -26.91 7.34 0.09
N LYS A 141 -27.10 8.60 0.50
CA LYS A 141 -28.13 9.49 -0.05
C LYS A 141 -27.71 10.05 -1.40
N GLN A 142 -26.43 10.37 -1.56
CA GLN A 142 -25.87 10.85 -2.83
C GLN A 142 -25.72 9.72 -3.86
N PHE A 143 -25.42 8.49 -3.42
CA PHE A 143 -25.22 7.34 -4.29
C PHE A 143 -26.24 6.23 -4.00
N VAL A 144 -27.40 6.31 -4.65
CA VAL A 144 -28.52 5.37 -4.46
C VAL A 144 -28.09 3.92 -4.72
N SER A 145 -27.35 3.66 -5.80
CA SER A 145 -26.81 2.33 -6.11
C SER A 145 -25.31 2.20 -5.81
N ALA A 146 -24.96 1.12 -5.10
CA ALA A 146 -23.57 0.76 -4.78
C ALA A 146 -22.75 0.32 -6.01
N LYS A 147 -23.40 0.20 -7.18
CA LYS A 147 -22.76 -0.08 -8.47
C LYS A 147 -22.86 1.09 -9.46
N SER A 148 -23.49 2.21 -9.10
CA SER A 148 -23.63 3.37 -9.98
C SER A 148 -22.29 3.76 -10.60
N ASP A 149 -22.28 3.99 -11.90
CA ASP A 149 -21.08 4.45 -12.60
C ASP A 149 -20.63 5.82 -12.08
N ALA A 150 -21.57 6.67 -11.65
CA ALA A 150 -21.28 7.93 -10.96
C ALA A 150 -20.41 7.74 -9.71
N LEU A 151 -20.71 6.75 -8.86
CA LEU A 151 -19.90 6.44 -7.67
C LEU A 151 -18.51 5.93 -8.08
N ARG A 152 -18.45 5.06 -9.09
CA ARG A 152 -17.18 4.53 -9.59
C ARG A 152 -16.29 5.63 -10.16
N LEU A 153 -16.87 6.53 -10.95
CA LEU A 153 -16.19 7.67 -11.55
C LEU A 153 -15.69 8.63 -10.47
N HIS A 154 -16.54 8.98 -9.51
CA HIS A 154 -16.17 9.84 -8.39
C HIS A 154 -15.01 9.26 -7.58
N LEU A 155 -15.06 7.96 -7.24
CA LEU A 155 -13.97 7.27 -6.55
C LEU A 155 -12.68 7.23 -7.40
N ARG A 156 -12.80 7.01 -8.72
CA ARG A 156 -11.65 6.99 -9.62
C ARG A 156 -10.99 8.37 -9.72
N ASP A 157 -11.76 9.44 -9.83
CA ASP A 157 -11.26 10.81 -9.89
C ASP A 157 -10.53 11.21 -8.59
N ASP A 158 -11.13 10.87 -7.45
CA ASP A 158 -10.52 11.07 -6.14
C ASP A 158 -9.20 10.30 -5.97
N LEU A 159 -9.13 9.07 -6.51
CA LEU A 159 -7.92 8.26 -6.53
C LEU A 159 -6.86 8.80 -7.50
N ALA A 160 -7.25 9.25 -8.69
CA ALA A 160 -6.34 9.89 -9.63
C ALA A 160 -5.70 11.14 -9.03
N THR A 161 -6.49 11.96 -8.33
CA THR A 161 -6.00 13.12 -7.57
C THR A 161 -5.07 12.70 -6.43
N LEU A 162 -5.42 11.62 -5.71
CA LEU A 162 -4.58 11.08 -4.64
C LEU A 162 -3.20 10.64 -5.16
N TRP A 163 -3.16 9.88 -6.26
CA TRP A 163 -1.91 9.38 -6.85
C TRP A 163 -1.06 10.51 -7.41
N ARG A 164 -1.66 11.50 -8.08
CA ARG A 164 -0.95 12.69 -8.57
C ARG A 164 -0.27 13.45 -7.43
N ARG A 165 -0.99 13.65 -6.31
CA ARG A 165 -0.43 14.29 -5.09
C ARG A 165 0.60 13.41 -4.38
N ALA A 166 0.49 12.08 -4.50
CA ALA A 166 1.46 11.17 -3.91
C ALA A 166 2.79 11.16 -4.69
N ALA A 167 2.71 11.25 -6.02
CA ALA A 167 3.86 11.39 -6.91
C ALA A 167 4.58 12.74 -6.72
N ASN A 168 3.81 13.82 -6.55
CA ASN A 168 4.34 15.15 -6.22
C ASN A 168 3.85 15.58 -4.82
N PRO A 169 4.49 15.10 -3.74
CA PRO A 169 4.10 15.48 -2.39
C PRO A 169 4.39 16.96 -2.19
N LYS A 170 3.35 17.80 -2.24
CA LYS A 170 3.48 19.20 -1.88
C LYS A 170 3.88 19.28 -0.39
N PRO A 171 5.00 19.95 -0.05
CA PRO A 171 5.34 20.15 1.35
C PRO A 171 4.15 20.84 2.05
N PRO A 172 3.82 20.43 3.29
CA PRO A 172 2.71 21.03 4.01
C PRO A 172 2.93 22.55 4.05
N LYS A 173 1.96 23.31 3.50
CA LYS A 173 2.00 24.78 3.56
C LYS A 173 2.12 25.16 5.03
N PRO A 174 3.16 25.91 5.45
CA PRO A 174 3.27 26.37 6.82
C PRO A 174 1.97 27.12 7.15
N ARG A 175 1.29 26.67 8.21
CA ARG A 175 0.06 27.26 8.67
C ARG A 175 0.45 28.65 9.21
N PRO A 176 -0.10 29.77 8.70
CA PRO A 176 0.22 31.07 9.27
C PRO A 176 -0.17 31.07 10.76
N PRO A 177 0.64 31.67 11.64
CA PRO A 177 0.29 31.82 13.03
C PRO A 177 -1.07 32.52 13.10
N LYS A 178 -1.99 31.94 13.87
CA LYS A 178 -3.25 32.61 14.17
C LYS A 178 -2.89 33.75 15.11
N ASP A 179 -2.93 34.98 14.62
CA ASP A 179 -2.95 36.17 15.46
C ASP A 179 -4.05 36.00 16.49
N THR A 180 -3.63 35.87 17.76
CA THR A 180 -4.49 36.07 18.91
C THR A 180 -4.87 37.54 18.89
N GLN A 181 -6.06 37.84 18.39
CA GLN A 181 -6.69 39.13 18.67
C GLN A 181 -6.92 39.20 20.19
N VAL A 182 -6.01 39.91 20.86
CA VAL A 182 -6.26 40.53 22.16
C VAL A 182 -7.16 41.72 21.86
N THR A 183 -8.43 41.62 22.22
CA THR A 183 -9.37 42.74 22.17
C THR A 183 -9.21 43.55 23.47
N PRO A 184 -9.07 44.88 23.40
CA PRO A 184 -8.92 45.76 24.57
C PRO A 184 -10.21 45.88 25.40
#